data_AF-A0A183DBA4-F1
#
_entry.id   AF-A0A183DBA4-F1
#
_cell.length_a   1.000
_cell.length_b   1.000
_cell.length_c   1.000
_cell.angle_alpha   90.00
_cell.angle_beta   90.00
_cell.angle_gamma   90.00
#
_symmetry.space_group_name_H-M   'P 1'
#
loop_
_entity.id
_entity.type
_entity.pdbx_description
1 polymer ?
#
loop_
_entity_poly.entity_id
_entity_poly.type
_entity_poly.pdbx_seq_one_letter_code
_entity_poly.pdbx_strand_id
1 'polypeptide(L)'
;MATRLQHLQLLIIDEILMIGEPMLRMVNTWLCHLFGDAEFGGKSVIAVGDFHQLRPVMAAPVYGNRSCDPYTEAFGKPLWLLFQVYKLTTVMRQDEQDFKKALTNLAHGQLTPADEALFQSCTFSELPSDAVKHRPIFLFSSNAEVDKWNEKV
;
A
#
# COMPACT_ATOMS: atom_id res chain seq x y z
N MET A 1 -1.85 -8.62 27.13
CA MET A 1 -1.25 -8.31 25.81
C MET A 1 0.10 -8.99 25.63
N ALA A 2 1.02 -8.89 26.60
CA ALA A 2 2.34 -9.54 26.55
C ALA A 2 2.32 -11.04 26.19
N THR A 3 1.35 -11.81 26.70
CA THR A 3 1.23 -13.26 26.44
C THR A 3 0.92 -13.62 24.98
N ARG A 4 0.24 -12.76 24.21
CA ARG A 4 -0.09 -13.07 22.80
C ARG A 4 1.08 -12.90 21.84
N LEU A 5 2.08 -12.09 22.22
CA LEU A 5 3.24 -11.78 21.38
C LEU A 5 4.54 -12.36 21.95
N GLN A 6 4.48 -13.18 23.00
CA GLN A 6 5.66 -13.71 23.69
C GLN A 6 6.63 -14.46 22.76
N HIS A 7 6.12 -15.07 21.69
CA HIS A 7 6.91 -15.79 20.68
C HIS A 7 7.03 -15.04 19.35
N LEU A 8 6.71 -13.75 19.31
CA LEU A 8 6.88 -12.95 18.11
C LEU A 8 8.36 -12.91 17.74
N GLN A 9 8.66 -13.29 16.50
CA GLN A 9 10.01 -13.25 15.92
C GLN A 9 10.04 -12.38 14.64
N LEU A 10 8.96 -12.43 13.86
CA LEU A 10 8.82 -11.74 12.59
C LEU A 10 7.53 -10.93 12.56
N LEU A 11 7.63 -9.66 12.19
CA LEU A 11 6.51 -8.79 11.86
C LEU A 11 6.45 -8.61 10.34
N ILE A 12 5.29 -8.90 9.74
CA ILE A 12 5.04 -8.61 8.32
C ILE A 12 4.04 -7.46 8.26
N ILE A 13 4.39 -6.43 7.50
CA ILE A 13 3.58 -5.24 7.27
C ILE A 13 3.25 -5.21 5.78
N ASP A 14 1.99 -5.49 5.44
CA ASP A 14 1.50 -5.34 4.08
C ASP A 14 1.01 -3.91 3.84
N GLU A 15 1.03 -3.48 2.57
CA GLU A 15 0.69 -2.13 2.12
C GLU A 15 1.34 -0.98 2.92
N ILE A 16 2.67 -1.08 3.08
CA ILE A 16 3.49 -0.07 3.80
C ILE A 16 3.32 1.37 3.27
N LEU A 17 2.90 1.50 2.01
CA LEU A 17 2.57 2.77 1.36
C LEU A 17 1.47 3.56 2.08
N MET A 18 0.54 2.89 2.75
CA MET A 18 -0.56 3.52 3.49
C MET A 18 -0.18 3.89 4.92
N ILE A 19 1.01 3.48 5.37
CA ILE A 19 1.45 3.69 6.74
C ILE A 19 2.21 5.01 6.84
N GLY A 20 1.72 5.86 7.73
CA GLY A 20 2.40 7.07 8.12
C GLY A 20 3.53 6.81 9.10
N GLU A 21 4.51 7.69 9.11
CA GLU A 21 5.66 7.62 10.01
C GLU A 21 5.28 7.52 11.51
N PRO A 22 4.27 8.26 12.03
CA PRO A 22 3.88 8.15 13.43
C PRO A 22 3.40 6.74 13.81
N MET A 23 2.74 6.04 12.89
CA MET A 23 2.26 4.68 13.11
C MET A 23 3.42 3.69 13.15
N LEU A 24 4.39 3.83 12.23
CA LEU A 24 5.58 2.97 12.23
C LEU A 24 6.40 3.16 13.52
N ARG A 25 6.54 4.40 13.99
CA ARG A 25 7.17 4.69 15.29
C ARG A 25 6.40 4.12 16.46
N MET A 26 5.07 4.26 16.47
CA MET A 26 4.23 3.67 17.50
C MET A 26 4.46 2.15 17.58
N VAL A 27 4.49 1.46 16.45
CA VAL A 27 4.80 0.02 16.37
C VAL A 27 6.17 -0.27 16.97
N ASN A 28 7.22 0.47 16.59
CA ASN A 28 8.56 0.34 17.15
C ASN A 28 8.55 0.50 18.68
N THR A 29 7.98 1.58 19.20
CA THR A 29 7.91 1.88 20.64
C THR A 29 7.21 0.77 21.42
N TRP A 30 6.10 0.24 20.91
CA TRP A 30 5.39 -0.88 21.54
C TRP A 30 6.22 -2.16 21.55
N LEU A 31 6.91 -2.48 20.45
CA LEU A 31 7.78 -3.65 20.41
C LEU A 31 8.98 -3.49 21.34
N CYS A 32 9.57 -2.30 21.42
CA CYS A 32 10.66 -2.03 22.34
C CYS A 32 10.22 -2.20 23.80
N HIS A 33 9.04 -1.66 24.16
CA HIS A 33 8.47 -1.82 25.49
C HIS A 33 8.23 -3.29 25.88
N LEU A 34 7.88 -4.14 24.90
CA LEU A 34 7.57 -5.55 25.16
C LEU A 34 8.80 -6.47 25.15
N PHE A 35 9.84 -6.15 24.36
CA PHE A 35 10.92 -7.10 24.06
C PHE A 35 12.34 -6.56 24.32
N GLY A 36 12.51 -5.26 24.58
CA GLY A 36 13.80 -4.62 24.88
C GLY A 36 14.10 -3.42 23.98
N ASP A 37 15.18 -2.69 24.27
CA ASP A 37 15.41 -1.35 23.70
C ASP A 37 15.94 -1.32 22.25
N ALA A 38 16.25 -2.47 21.66
CA ALA A 38 16.66 -2.55 20.25
C ALA A 38 15.51 -2.15 19.31
N GLU A 39 15.82 -1.66 18.11
CA GLU A 39 14.81 -1.28 17.12
C GLU A 39 13.85 -2.44 16.86
N PHE A 40 12.55 -2.12 16.83
CA PHE A 40 11.44 -3.07 16.77
C PHE A 40 11.51 -4.19 17.83
N GLY A 41 12.09 -3.91 19.01
CA GLY A 41 12.25 -4.91 20.07
C GLY A 41 13.16 -6.08 19.69
N GLY A 42 14.12 -5.84 18.78
CA GLY A 42 15.02 -6.88 18.24
C GLY A 42 14.31 -7.91 17.35
N LYS A 43 13.12 -7.59 16.83
CA LYS A 43 12.36 -8.46 15.93
C LYS A 43 12.69 -8.17 14.47
N SER A 44 12.63 -9.22 13.64
CA SER A 44 12.73 -9.04 12.20
C SER A 44 11.46 -8.41 11.66
N VAL A 45 11.59 -7.47 10.72
CA VAL A 45 10.45 -6.79 10.10
C VAL A 45 10.56 -6.91 8.58
N ILE A 46 9.48 -7.37 7.94
CA ILE A 46 9.33 -7.36 6.49
C ILE A 46 8.18 -6.41 6.16
N ALA A 47 8.47 -5.39 5.36
CA ALA A 47 7.46 -4.49 4.85
C ALA A 47 7.28 -4.73 3.34
N VAL A 48 6.04 -4.83 2.90
CA VAL A 48 5.64 -5.08 1.52
C VAL A 48 4.67 -3.99 1.08
N GLY A 49 4.74 -3.60 -0.19
CA GLY A 49 3.82 -2.63 -0.79
C GLY A 49 4.35 -2.10 -2.12
N ASP A 50 3.55 -1.29 -2.79
CA ASP A 50 3.88 -0.67 -4.09
C ASP A 50 3.73 0.85 -4.05
N PHE A 51 4.85 1.56 -4.08
CA PHE A 51 4.88 3.03 -3.95
C PHE A 51 4.17 3.81 -5.07
N HIS A 52 3.72 3.15 -6.15
CA HIS A 52 2.89 3.78 -7.19
C HIS A 52 1.39 3.76 -6.86
N GLN A 53 0.99 3.13 -5.76
CA GLN A 53 -0.40 3.11 -5.31
C GLN A 53 -0.71 4.30 -4.39
N LEU A 54 -1.69 4.15 -3.50
CA LEU A 54 -2.20 5.22 -2.65
C LEU A 54 -1.14 5.72 -1.65
N ARG A 55 -1.34 6.92 -1.13
CA ARG A 55 -0.51 7.47 -0.04
C ARG A 55 -1.25 7.33 1.29
N PRO A 56 -0.56 7.47 2.44
CA PRO A 56 -1.23 7.46 3.73
C PRO A 56 -2.29 8.56 3.81
N VAL A 57 -3.40 8.27 4.46
CA VAL A 57 -4.48 9.23 4.67
C VAL A 57 -4.10 10.16 5.82
N MET A 58 -4.09 11.47 5.56
CA MET A 58 -3.79 12.53 6.55
C MET A 58 -2.47 12.35 7.33
N ALA A 59 -1.58 11.52 6.83
CA ALA A 59 -0.32 11.23 7.46
C ALA A 59 0.79 11.32 6.44
N ALA A 60 1.97 11.59 6.97
CA ALA A 60 3.13 11.79 6.17
C ALA A 60 3.77 10.40 5.92
N PRO A 61 4.08 10.01 4.66
CA PRO A 61 4.62 8.68 4.35
C PRO A 61 5.95 8.38 5.04
N VAL A 62 6.16 7.09 5.35
CA VAL A 62 7.42 6.57 5.92
C VAL A 62 8.63 6.76 4.99
N TYR A 63 8.38 6.96 3.69
CA TYR A 63 9.37 7.11 2.63
C TYR A 63 9.46 8.56 2.13
N GLY A 64 10.59 8.90 1.49
CA GLY A 64 10.85 10.22 0.92
C GLY A 64 11.90 11.03 1.70
N ASN A 65 12.56 11.97 1.03
CA ASN A 65 13.62 12.76 1.63
C ASN A 65 13.00 13.84 2.54
N ARG A 66 13.20 13.71 3.85
CA ARG A 66 12.69 14.63 4.87
C ARG A 66 13.82 15.24 5.66
N SER A 67 14.58 16.07 4.99
CA SER A 67 15.60 16.91 5.61
C SER A 67 15.01 18.04 6.48
N CYS A 68 13.68 18.20 6.58
CA CYS A 68 13.04 19.37 7.20
C CYS A 68 11.72 19.05 7.95
N ASP A 69 11.57 17.86 8.53
CA ASP A 69 10.41 17.57 9.39
C ASP A 69 10.81 17.79 10.86
N PRO A 70 10.15 18.68 11.64
CA PRO A 70 10.45 18.89 13.05
C PRO A 70 10.41 17.60 13.89
N TYR A 71 9.71 16.56 13.42
CA TYR A 71 9.72 15.23 14.04
C TYR A 71 11.08 14.49 13.89
N THR A 72 11.81 14.68 12.79
CA THR A 72 13.12 14.04 12.59
C THR A 72 14.18 14.63 13.51
N GLU A 73 14.11 15.95 13.77
CA GLU A 73 15.02 16.64 14.69
C GLU A 73 14.77 16.26 16.15
N ALA A 74 13.50 16.03 16.53
CA ALA A 74 13.12 15.69 17.90
C ALA A 74 13.27 14.20 18.25
N PHE A 75 13.14 13.28 17.28
CA PHE A 75 12.99 11.83 17.55
C PHE A 75 14.01 10.93 16.85
N GLY A 76 15.13 11.51 16.37
CA GLY A 76 16.27 10.75 15.84
C GLY A 76 16.07 10.20 14.41
N LYS A 77 16.94 9.25 14.03
CA LYS A 77 17.00 8.72 12.65
C LYS A 77 15.65 8.13 12.21
N PRO A 78 15.22 8.35 10.95
CA PRO A 78 14.00 7.72 10.42
C PRO A 78 14.11 6.19 10.42
N LEU A 79 13.11 5.49 11.01
CA LEU A 79 13.06 4.03 11.05
C LEU A 79 13.10 3.38 9.66
N TRP A 80 12.61 4.09 8.65
CA TRP A 80 12.62 3.63 7.27
C TRP A 80 14.04 3.34 6.73
N LEU A 81 15.05 4.06 7.22
CA LEU A 81 16.45 3.86 6.80
C LEU A 81 17.06 2.55 7.31
N LEU A 82 16.38 1.83 8.21
CA LEU A 82 16.80 0.51 8.70
C LEU A 82 16.48 -0.61 7.71
N PHE A 83 15.56 -0.37 6.77
CA PHE A 83 15.10 -1.39 5.83
C PHE A 83 16.03 -1.53 4.64
N GLN A 84 16.27 -2.78 4.25
CA GLN A 84 16.87 -3.11 2.95
C GLN A 84 15.77 -3.28 1.91
N VAL A 85 15.92 -2.59 0.77
CA VAL A 85 14.91 -2.59 -0.29
C VAL A 85 15.21 -3.67 -1.33
N TYR A 86 14.20 -4.49 -1.63
CA TYR A 86 14.23 -5.47 -2.70
C TYR A 86 13.06 -5.20 -3.66
N LYS A 87 13.35 -5.11 -4.97
CA LYS A 87 12.35 -4.84 -6.00
C LYS A 87 11.97 -6.14 -6.71
N LEU A 88 10.68 -6.48 -6.68
CA LEU A 88 10.12 -7.54 -7.53
C LEU A 88 9.82 -6.96 -8.92
N THR A 89 10.15 -7.69 -9.98
CA THR A 89 10.05 -7.22 -11.37
C THR A 89 9.03 -7.97 -12.21
N THR A 90 8.49 -9.08 -11.70
CA THR A 90 7.60 -9.96 -12.48
C THR A 90 6.15 -9.76 -12.06
N VAL A 91 5.29 -9.38 -13.01
CA VAL A 91 3.84 -9.27 -12.82
C VAL A 91 3.16 -10.61 -13.06
N MET A 92 2.60 -11.18 -11.99
CA MET A 92 1.97 -12.50 -11.96
C MET A 92 0.43 -12.48 -12.06
N ARG A 93 -0.21 -11.31 -11.89
CA ARG A 93 -1.68 -11.22 -11.77
C ARG A 93 -2.40 -11.26 -13.12
N GLN A 94 -1.94 -10.45 -14.06
CA GLN A 94 -2.45 -10.43 -15.43
C GLN A 94 -1.61 -11.38 -16.29
N ASP A 95 -2.13 -11.84 -17.41
CA ASP A 95 -1.36 -12.58 -18.43
C ASP A 95 -1.18 -11.76 -19.72
N GLU A 96 -2.13 -10.89 -20.07
CA GLU A 96 -2.06 -10.11 -21.31
C GLU A 96 -0.94 -9.08 -21.28
N GLN A 97 0.01 -9.18 -22.21
CA GLN A 97 1.20 -8.32 -22.21
C GLN A 97 0.87 -6.84 -22.42
N ASP A 98 -0.08 -6.53 -23.29
CA ASP A 98 -0.41 -5.14 -23.59
C ASP A 98 -1.13 -4.47 -22.41
N PHE A 99 -1.96 -5.23 -21.69
CA PHE A 99 -2.58 -4.74 -20.46
C PHE A 99 -1.55 -4.54 -19.33
N LYS A 100 -0.58 -5.44 -19.18
CA LYS A 100 0.55 -5.26 -18.23
C LYS A 100 1.33 -3.98 -18.51
N LYS A 101 1.63 -3.70 -19.79
CA LYS A 101 2.33 -2.49 -20.21
C LYS A 101 1.50 -1.25 -19.88
N ALA A 102 0.22 -1.24 -20.26
CA ALA A 102 -0.67 -0.13 -19.99
C ALA A 102 -0.80 0.17 -18.48
N LEU A 103 -0.94 -0.86 -17.63
CA LEU A 103 -0.98 -0.71 -16.17
C LEU A 103 0.34 -0.18 -15.59
N THR A 104 1.47 -0.65 -16.12
CA THR A 104 2.79 -0.17 -15.69
C THR A 104 3.01 1.30 -16.08
N ASN A 105 2.61 1.67 -17.29
CA ASN A 105 2.65 3.06 -17.76
C ASN A 105 1.74 3.96 -16.92
N LEU A 106 0.53 3.49 -16.58
CA LEU A 106 -0.39 4.19 -15.68
C LEU A 106 0.26 4.43 -14.31
N ALA A 107 0.87 3.40 -13.71
CA ALA A 107 1.56 3.50 -12.42
C ALA A 107 2.70 4.52 -12.44
N HIS A 108 3.40 4.66 -13.57
CA HIS A 108 4.47 5.65 -13.75
C HIS A 108 3.98 7.03 -14.22
N GLY A 109 2.68 7.20 -14.51
CA GLY A 109 2.14 8.44 -15.08
C GLY A 109 2.61 8.72 -16.52
N GLN A 110 2.92 7.68 -17.29
CA GLN A 110 3.47 7.72 -18.66
C GLN A 110 2.52 7.09 -19.68
N LEU A 111 1.22 7.41 -19.59
CA LEU A 111 0.22 6.86 -20.51
C LEU A 111 0.49 7.26 -21.96
N THR A 112 0.33 6.29 -22.86
CA THR A 112 0.35 6.51 -24.31
C THR A 112 -1.08 6.55 -24.87
N PRO A 113 -1.30 7.13 -26.07
CA PRO A 113 -2.61 7.08 -26.73
C PRO A 113 -3.16 5.67 -26.93
N ALA A 114 -2.28 4.67 -27.10
CA ALA A 114 -2.67 3.27 -27.21
C ALA A 114 -3.17 2.70 -25.86
N ASP A 115 -2.53 3.07 -24.75
CA ASP A 115 -2.96 2.68 -23.41
C ASP A 115 -4.33 3.30 -23.08
N GLU A 116 -4.52 4.58 -23.41
CA GLU A 116 -5.80 5.26 -23.22
C GLU A 116 -6.93 4.61 -24.04
N ALA A 117 -6.67 4.32 -25.32
CA ALA A 117 -7.63 3.62 -26.17
C ALA A 117 -7.99 2.23 -25.61
N LEU A 118 -7.00 1.50 -25.05
CA LEU A 118 -7.23 0.22 -24.39
C LEU A 118 -8.17 0.38 -23.18
N PHE A 119 -7.92 1.34 -22.29
CA PHE A 119 -8.80 1.57 -21.14
C PHE A 119 -10.20 2.05 -21.55
N GLN A 120 -10.30 2.90 -22.57
CA GLN A 120 -11.59 3.36 -23.10
C GLN A 120 -12.40 2.22 -23.73
N SER A 121 -11.74 1.24 -24.35
CA SER A 121 -12.41 0.05 -24.91
C SER A 121 -13.11 -0.81 -23.85
N CYS A 122 -12.68 -0.69 -22.59
CA CYS A 122 -13.27 -1.36 -21.43
C CYS A 122 -14.35 -0.52 -20.73
N THR A 123 -14.80 0.58 -21.34
CA THR A 123 -15.90 1.40 -20.81
C THR A 123 -17.22 0.95 -21.43
N PHE A 124 -18.18 0.58 -20.58
CA PHE A 124 -19.48 0.10 -21.02
C PHE A 124 -20.61 0.95 -20.42
N SER A 125 -21.65 1.24 -21.21
CA SER A 125 -22.87 1.88 -20.69
C SER A 125 -23.69 0.94 -19.82
N GLU A 126 -23.65 -0.35 -20.13
CA GLU A 126 -24.25 -1.44 -19.36
C GLU A 126 -23.25 -2.58 -19.23
N LEU A 127 -23.27 -3.29 -18.10
CA LEU A 127 -22.33 -4.39 -17.87
C LEU A 127 -22.53 -5.51 -18.89
N PRO A 128 -21.46 -6.05 -19.48
CA PRO A 128 -21.53 -7.24 -20.32
C PRO A 128 -22.24 -8.37 -19.58
N SER A 129 -23.12 -9.09 -20.27
CA SER A 129 -23.93 -10.17 -19.68
C SER A 129 -23.09 -11.25 -19.00
N ASP A 130 -21.86 -11.47 -19.47
CA ASP A 130 -20.91 -12.39 -18.87
C ASP A 130 -20.38 -11.89 -17.52
N ALA A 131 -20.04 -10.60 -17.42
CA ALA A 131 -19.62 -9.98 -16.18
C ALA A 131 -20.71 -10.05 -15.11
N VAL A 132 -21.98 -9.83 -15.48
CA VAL A 132 -23.13 -9.90 -14.57
C VAL A 132 -23.26 -11.28 -13.92
N LYS A 133 -23.02 -12.36 -14.68
CA LYS A 133 -23.07 -13.74 -14.14
C LYS A 133 -22.06 -13.96 -13.02
N HIS A 134 -20.93 -13.28 -13.09
CA HIS A 134 -19.84 -13.41 -12.13
C HIS A 134 -19.97 -12.48 -10.91
N ARG A 135 -21.07 -11.72 -10.77
CA ARG A 135 -21.32 -10.79 -9.65
C ARG A 135 -20.11 -9.87 -9.40
N PRO A 136 -19.87 -8.90 -10.29
CA PRO A 136 -18.65 -8.11 -10.25
C PRO A 136 -18.60 -7.24 -9.00
N ILE A 137 -17.37 -6.95 -8.55
CA ILE A 137 -17.11 -6.01 -7.47
C ILE A 137 -17.01 -4.61 -8.09
N PHE A 138 -17.70 -3.64 -7.48
CA PHE A 138 -17.62 -2.24 -7.88
C PHE A 138 -16.69 -1.49 -6.92
N LEU A 139 -15.77 -0.71 -7.48
CA LEU A 139 -14.84 0.13 -6.75
C LEU A 139 -15.24 1.59 -6.95
N PHE A 140 -15.33 2.34 -5.85
CA PHE A 140 -15.68 3.76 -5.85
C PHE A 140 -14.63 4.57 -5.10
N SER A 141 -14.64 5.88 -5.33
CA SER A 141 -13.68 6.80 -4.73
C SER A 141 -13.99 7.13 -3.26
N SER A 142 -15.27 7.07 -2.88
CA SER A 142 -15.74 7.50 -1.57
C SER A 142 -16.66 6.47 -0.91
N ASN A 143 -16.62 6.41 0.42
CA ASN A 143 -17.50 5.53 1.19
C ASN A 143 -18.98 5.87 0.95
N ALA A 144 -19.33 7.14 0.78
CA ALA A 144 -20.70 7.55 0.50
C ALA A 144 -21.25 6.97 -0.83
N GLU A 145 -20.40 6.82 -1.85
CA GLU A 145 -20.77 6.16 -3.11
C GLU A 145 -20.89 4.64 -2.93
N VAL A 146 -19.98 4.03 -2.16
CA VAL A 146 -20.03 2.61 -1.80
C VAL A 146 -21.34 2.30 -1.08
N ASP A 147 -21.68 3.08 -0.05
CA ASP A 147 -22.88 2.89 0.76
C ASP A 147 -24.13 3.03 -0.10
N LYS A 148 -24.20 4.09 -0.92
CA LYS A 148 -25.31 4.31 -1.86
C LYS A 148 -25.45 3.18 -2.89
N TRP A 149 -24.35 2.54 -3.30
CA TRP A 149 -24.40 1.41 -4.22
C TRP A 149 -24.87 0.14 -3.52
N ASN A 150 -24.29 -0.16 -2.36
CA ASN A 150 -24.60 -1.36 -1.58
C ASN A 150 -26.03 -1.35 -1.01
N GLU A 151 -26.59 -0.19 -0.71
CA GLU A 151 -28.00 -0.05 -0.27
C GLU A 151 -29.02 -0.31 -1.39
N LYS A 152 -28.61 -0.26 -2.66
CA LYS A 152 -29.49 -0.54 -3.82
C LYS A 152 -29.58 -2.03 -4.17
N VAL A 153 -28.65 -2.84 -3.66
CA VAL A 153 -28.52 -4.28 -3.93
C VAL A 153 -29.25 -5.05 -2.83
#